data_AF-A0A813RJ09-F1
#
_entry.id   AF-A0A813RJ09-F1
#
_cell.length_a   1.000
_cell.length_b   1.000
_cell.length_c   1.000
_cell.angle_alpha   90.00
_cell.angle_beta   90.00
_cell.angle_gamma   90.00
#
_symmetry.space_group_name_H-M   'P 1'
#
loop_
_entity.id
_entity.type
_entity.pdbx_description
1 polymer ?
#
loop_
_entity_poly.entity_id
_entity_poly.type
_entity_poly.pdbx_seq_one_letter_code
_entity_poly.pdbx_strand_id
1 'polypeptide(L)'
;MKFAQHLSAHVTPEWNSQYIRYDDMKELLAQAVAKAQPYADDSDNVLREQFFMRVDEHFFQYCEKEATKINTFFAEKLAEALRRWETMKSQVGYVEQSRRRVSHRSGASVADASANNEQNDEKKSSIIKHRSNRSEDPSVTTPLTRVLPDRLVEKTREKQTQRIQYRKRNDLKLAFSEFYLMLVLLQNYQTLNFTGFRKILKKHDKLFQTMRGEEWRKLHIDSAPFHTSKRVEQLINDVETLYTDTLESGDRERAMKRLRVPPLEEKQSPSVTFRVGLFIGKN
;
A
#
# COMPACT_ATOMS: atom_id res chain seq x y z
N MET A 1 6.77 17.31 27.68
CA MET A 1 7.04 17.98 26.38
C MET A 1 7.30 17.02 25.22
N LYS A 2 7.93 15.85 25.44
CA LYS A 2 8.34 14.92 24.37
C LYS A 2 7.24 14.44 23.39
N PHE A 3 5.98 14.35 23.81
CA PHE A 3 4.94 13.78 22.93
C PHE A 3 4.48 14.71 21.80
N ALA A 4 4.35 16.03 22.03
CA ALA A 4 3.93 16.94 20.94
C ALA A 4 4.97 16.96 19.81
N GLN A 5 6.26 16.97 20.17
CA GLN A 5 7.37 16.83 19.23
C GLN A 5 7.34 15.48 18.52
N HIS A 6 7.11 14.38 19.27
CA HIS A 6 6.98 13.05 18.68
C HIS A 6 5.81 12.96 17.69
N LEU A 7 4.64 13.48 18.05
CA LEU A 7 3.47 13.50 17.18
C LEU A 7 3.80 14.26 15.89
N SER A 8 4.28 15.51 16.00
CA SER A 8 4.65 16.33 14.85
C SER A 8 5.68 15.66 13.93
N ALA A 9 6.69 14.98 14.50
CA ALA A 9 7.72 14.30 13.73
C ALA A 9 7.26 13.01 13.01
N HIS A 10 6.20 12.36 13.48
CA HIS A 10 5.74 11.06 12.96
C HIS A 10 4.39 11.13 12.24
N VAL A 11 3.87 12.34 12.06
CA VAL A 11 2.66 12.60 11.27
C VAL A 11 2.98 12.43 9.79
N THR A 12 2.13 11.70 9.09
CA THR A 12 2.11 11.65 7.63
C THR A 12 1.76 13.03 7.08
N PRO A 13 2.65 13.71 6.32
CA PRO A 13 2.44 15.09 5.89
C PRO A 13 1.11 15.31 5.16
N GLU A 14 0.72 14.37 4.31
CA GLU A 14 -0.51 14.40 3.52
C GLU A 14 -1.77 14.34 4.39
N TRP A 15 -1.67 13.80 5.60
CA TRP A 15 -2.80 13.59 6.52
C TRP A 15 -2.73 14.49 7.74
N ASN A 16 -1.82 15.47 7.78
CA ASN A 16 -1.52 16.27 8.96
C ASN A 16 -2.77 16.89 9.61
N SER A 17 -3.66 17.46 8.80
CA SER A 17 -4.91 18.07 9.28
C SER A 17 -5.90 17.07 9.91
N GLN A 18 -5.72 15.78 9.64
CA GLN A 18 -6.59 14.70 10.10
C GLN A 18 -6.15 14.11 11.44
N TYR A 19 -4.94 14.44 11.93
CA TYR A 19 -4.52 14.05 13.26
C TYR A 19 -5.17 14.92 14.34
N ILE A 20 -5.16 14.41 15.58
CA ILE A 20 -5.59 15.14 16.77
C ILE A 20 -4.82 16.46 16.89
N ARG A 21 -5.56 17.55 17.10
CA ARG A 21 -5.04 18.90 17.35
C ARG A 21 -4.49 19.04 18.77
N TYR A 22 -3.47 18.23 19.08
CA TYR A 22 -2.94 18.07 20.44
C TYR A 22 -2.41 19.38 21.04
N ASP A 23 -1.74 20.21 20.24
CA ASP A 23 -1.20 21.49 20.73
C ASP A 23 -2.32 22.50 21.01
N ASP A 24 -3.32 22.61 20.15
CA ASP A 24 -4.49 23.48 20.35
C ASP A 24 -5.25 23.09 21.63
N MET A 25 -5.47 21.79 21.85
CA MET A 25 -6.12 21.29 23.07
C MET A 25 -5.26 21.54 24.32
N LYS A 26 -3.93 21.43 24.21
CA LYS A 26 -3.00 21.74 25.31
C LYS A 26 -3.06 23.22 25.66
N GLU A 27 -3.15 24.09 24.67
CA GLU A 27 -3.29 25.53 24.86
C GLU A 27 -4.63 25.87 25.54
N LEU A 28 -5.73 25.26 25.09
CA LEU A 28 -7.05 25.42 25.71
C LEU A 28 -7.01 25.11 27.21
N LEU A 29 -6.41 23.97 27.60
CA LEU A 29 -6.28 23.61 29.01
C LEU A 29 -5.38 24.59 29.78
N ALA A 30 -4.29 25.07 29.19
CA ALA A 30 -3.40 26.04 29.82
C ALA A 30 -4.10 27.38 30.06
N GLN A 31 -4.86 27.86 29.08
CA GLN A 31 -5.65 29.09 29.20
C GLN A 31 -6.75 28.95 30.28
N ALA A 32 -7.39 27.79 30.39
CA ALA A 32 -8.37 27.54 31.44
C ALA A 32 -7.76 27.63 32.85
N VAL A 33 -6.58 27.04 33.07
CA VAL A 33 -5.86 27.16 34.35
C VAL A 33 -5.48 28.61 34.66
N ALA A 34 -4.99 29.36 33.67
CA ALA A 34 -4.65 30.77 33.86
C ALA A 34 -5.88 31.62 34.26
N LYS A 35 -7.02 31.38 33.58
CA LYS A 35 -8.30 32.06 33.90
C LYS A 35 -8.90 31.63 35.24
N ALA A 36 -8.49 30.48 35.78
CA ALA A 36 -8.92 30.00 37.09
C ALA A 36 -8.13 30.63 38.26
N GLN A 37 -7.02 31.33 38.01
CA GLN A 37 -6.17 31.93 39.06
C GLN A 37 -6.91 32.85 40.05
N PRO A 38 -7.87 33.71 39.63
CA PRO A 38 -8.62 34.56 40.56
C PRO A 38 -9.45 33.78 41.59
N TYR A 39 -9.69 32.50 41.35
CA TYR A 39 -10.50 31.62 42.19
C TYR A 39 -9.63 30.67 43.05
N ALA A 40 -8.32 30.87 43.13
CA ALA A 40 -7.41 29.93 43.78
C ALA A 40 -7.48 29.90 45.32
N ASP A 41 -7.81 31.03 45.95
CA ASP A 41 -7.75 31.21 47.41
C ASP A 41 -9.10 31.08 48.12
N ASP A 42 -10.20 30.94 47.37
CA ASP A 42 -11.55 30.87 47.92
C ASP A 42 -11.87 29.44 48.39
N SER A 43 -12.21 29.30 49.68
CA SER A 43 -12.39 28.01 50.37
C SER A 43 -13.74 27.32 50.09
N ASP A 44 -14.73 28.07 49.59
CA ASP A 44 -16.13 27.61 49.37
C ASP A 44 -16.57 27.81 47.90
N ASN A 45 -15.75 27.34 46.96
CA ASN A 45 -15.75 27.92 45.61
C ASN A 45 -16.72 27.27 44.60
N VAL A 46 -18.02 27.47 44.83
CA VAL A 46 -19.09 27.14 43.86
C VAL A 46 -18.83 27.78 42.50
N LEU A 47 -18.28 29.00 42.45
CA LEU A 47 -17.96 29.69 41.20
C LEU A 47 -16.82 29.02 40.43
N ARG A 48 -15.80 28.53 41.12
CA ARG A 48 -14.70 27.75 40.53
C ARG A 48 -15.19 26.43 39.99
N GLU A 49 -16.05 25.74 40.73
CA GLU A 49 -16.65 24.50 40.25
C GLU A 49 -17.48 24.75 38.98
N GLN A 50 -18.36 25.76 38.99
CA GLN A 50 -19.13 26.14 37.80
C GLN A 50 -18.23 26.57 36.62
N PHE A 51 -17.11 27.24 36.90
CA PHE A 51 -16.12 27.58 35.87
C PHE A 51 -15.54 26.33 35.22
N PHE A 52 -15.03 25.37 36.03
CA PHE A 52 -14.47 24.13 35.49
C PHE A 52 -15.53 23.25 34.82
N MET A 53 -16.79 23.27 35.26
CA MET A 53 -17.89 22.61 34.55
C MET A 53 -18.05 23.12 33.11
N ARG A 54 -18.02 24.45 32.90
CA ARG A 54 -18.10 25.05 31.55
C ARG A 54 -16.85 24.77 30.73
N VAL A 55 -15.68 24.76 31.36
CA VAL A 55 -14.42 24.40 30.68
C VAL A 55 -14.46 22.94 30.23
N ASP A 56 -14.89 22.03 31.10
CA ASP A 56 -15.04 20.60 30.80
C ASP A 56 -15.98 20.41 29.62
N GLU A 57 -17.16 21.05 29.64
CA GLU A 57 -18.12 20.99 28.53
C GLU A 57 -17.46 21.40 27.20
N HIS A 58 -16.80 22.56 27.16
CA HIS A 58 -16.15 23.03 25.95
C HIS A 58 -14.98 22.11 25.51
N PHE A 59 -14.18 21.62 26.46
CA PHE A 59 -13.06 20.74 26.19
C PHE A 59 -13.53 19.38 25.64
N PHE A 60 -14.56 18.78 26.23
CA PHE A 60 -15.08 17.48 25.78
C PHE A 60 -15.86 17.59 24.47
N GLN A 61 -16.56 18.70 24.22
CA GLN A 61 -17.11 19.00 22.89
C GLN A 61 -16.00 19.09 21.83
N TYR A 62 -14.85 19.69 22.15
CA TYR A 62 -13.72 19.71 21.23
C TYR A 62 -13.12 18.30 21.04
N CYS A 63 -12.99 17.51 22.11
CA CYS A 63 -12.57 16.11 22.02
C CYS A 63 -13.48 15.29 21.10
N GLU A 64 -14.80 15.48 21.20
CA GLU A 64 -15.79 14.79 20.37
C GLU A 64 -15.66 15.17 18.89
N LYS A 65 -15.50 16.47 18.58
CA LYS A 65 -15.25 16.94 17.21
C LYS A 65 -13.99 16.30 16.62
N GLU A 66 -12.90 16.28 17.39
CA GLU A 66 -11.64 15.66 16.96
C GLU A 66 -11.79 14.14 16.78
N ALA A 67 -12.49 13.46 17.69
CA ALA A 67 -12.73 12.02 17.60
C ALA A 67 -13.58 11.66 16.37
N THR A 68 -14.61 12.48 16.08
CA THR A 68 -15.46 12.32 14.91
C THR A 68 -14.67 12.50 13.61
N LYS A 69 -13.83 13.54 13.53
CA LYS A 69 -12.92 13.76 12.40
C LYS A 69 -12.02 12.55 12.17
N ILE A 70 -11.37 12.07 13.23
CA ILE A 70 -10.43 10.94 13.17
C ILE A 70 -11.13 9.66 12.75
N ASN A 71 -12.31 9.37 13.31
CA ASN A 71 -13.13 8.21 12.92
C ASN A 71 -13.55 8.27 11.45
N THR A 72 -13.99 9.44 10.99
CA THR A 72 -14.46 9.64 9.62
C THR A 72 -13.32 9.39 8.62
N PHE A 73 -12.17 10.04 8.85
CA PHE A 73 -10.99 9.87 8.00
C PHE A 73 -10.49 8.41 8.02
N PHE A 74 -10.43 7.79 9.19
CA PHE A 74 -10.01 6.40 9.31
C PHE A 74 -10.95 5.45 8.55
N ALA A 75 -12.26 5.62 8.69
CA ALA A 75 -13.25 4.79 8.00
C ALA A 75 -13.15 4.93 6.47
N GLU A 76 -12.96 6.17 5.97
CA GLU A 76 -12.74 6.43 4.55
C GLU A 76 -11.48 5.72 4.03
N LYS A 77 -10.35 5.87 4.73
CA LYS A 77 -9.08 5.24 4.35
C LYS A 77 -9.12 3.72 4.44
N LEU A 78 -9.81 3.17 5.43
CA LEU A 78 -10.00 1.73 5.53
C LEU A 78 -10.86 1.20 4.37
N ALA A 79 -11.92 1.91 3.98
CA ALA A 79 -12.74 1.53 2.84
C ALA A 79 -11.95 1.60 1.53
N GLU A 80 -11.14 2.65 1.33
CA GLU A 80 -10.22 2.76 0.20
C GLU A 80 -9.25 1.56 0.16
N ALA A 81 -8.66 1.22 1.31
CA ALA A 81 -7.73 0.10 1.42
C ALA A 81 -8.39 -1.24 1.05
N LEU A 82 -9.61 -1.49 1.52
CA LEU A 82 -10.36 -2.71 1.21
C LEU A 82 -10.67 -2.84 -0.28
N ARG A 83 -11.05 -1.75 -0.96
CA ARG A 83 -11.30 -1.76 -2.41
C ARG A 83 -10.02 -2.01 -3.19
N ARG A 84 -8.92 -1.35 -2.80
CA ARG A 84 -7.61 -1.55 -3.42
C ARG A 84 -7.13 -2.99 -3.25
N TRP A 85 -7.35 -3.58 -2.07
CA TRP A 85 -7.04 -4.99 -1.80
C TRP A 85 -7.77 -5.95 -2.75
N GLU A 86 -9.08 -5.76 -2.96
CA GLU A 86 -9.86 -6.62 -3.86
C GLU A 86 -9.36 -6.55 -5.32
N THR A 87 -9.02 -5.34 -5.75
CA THR A 87 -8.43 -5.09 -7.07
C THR A 87 -7.09 -5.81 -7.23
N MET A 88 -6.23 -5.73 -6.21
CA MET A 88 -4.91 -6.36 -6.22
C MET A 88 -4.99 -7.89 -6.24
N LYS A 89 -5.89 -8.50 -5.44
CA LYS A 89 -6.14 -9.95 -5.49
C LYS A 89 -6.55 -10.40 -6.90
N SER A 90 -7.45 -9.65 -7.53
CA SER A 90 -7.91 -9.94 -8.90
C SER A 90 -6.77 -9.86 -9.92
N GLN A 91 -5.90 -8.86 -9.80
CA GLN A 91 -4.72 -8.71 -10.66
C GLN A 91 -3.71 -9.86 -10.49
N VAL A 92 -3.45 -10.29 -9.23
CA VAL A 92 -2.62 -11.46 -8.96
C VAL A 92 -3.20 -12.70 -9.64
N GLY A 93 -4.49 -12.97 -9.46
CA GLY A 93 -5.16 -14.11 -10.08
C GLY A 93 -5.04 -14.13 -11.61
N TYR A 94 -5.18 -12.96 -12.26
CA TYR A 94 -5.00 -12.84 -13.71
C TYR A 94 -3.57 -13.16 -14.17
N VAL A 95 -2.56 -12.66 -13.44
CA VAL A 95 -1.14 -12.90 -13.75
C VAL A 95 -0.79 -14.38 -13.58
N GLU A 96 -1.29 -15.03 -12.52
CA GLU A 96 -1.08 -16.45 -12.29
C GLU A 96 -1.74 -17.33 -13.36
N GLN A 97 -3.00 -17.03 -13.72
CA GLN A 97 -3.70 -17.77 -14.77
C GLN A 97 -3.01 -17.62 -16.13
N SER A 98 -2.54 -16.40 -16.45
CA SER A 98 -1.75 -16.14 -17.65
C SER A 98 -0.44 -16.94 -17.67
N ARG A 99 0.25 -17.05 -16.53
CA ARG A 99 1.47 -17.84 -16.39
C ARG A 99 1.23 -19.34 -16.60
N ARG A 100 0.15 -19.89 -16.03
CA ARG A 100 -0.22 -21.31 -16.22
C ARG A 100 -0.49 -21.64 -17.69
N ARG A 101 -1.20 -20.77 -18.42
CA ARG A 101 -1.47 -20.96 -19.86
C ARG A 101 -0.22 -20.98 -20.72
N VAL A 102 0.75 -20.09 -20.45
CA VAL A 102 2.03 -20.08 -21.16
C VAL A 102 2.81 -21.37 -20.88
N SER A 103 2.83 -21.84 -19.63
CA SER A 103 3.52 -23.08 -19.24
C SER A 103 2.95 -24.33 -19.92
N HIS A 104 1.62 -24.43 -20.09
CA HIS A 104 1.00 -25.57 -20.77
C HIS A 104 1.27 -25.56 -22.28
N ARG A 105 1.29 -24.38 -22.91
CA ARG A 105 1.55 -24.27 -24.36
C ARG A 105 3.00 -24.64 -24.72
N SER A 106 3.96 -24.32 -23.86
CA SER A 106 5.36 -24.74 -24.02
C SER A 106 5.62 -26.23 -23.71
N GLY A 107 4.75 -26.88 -22.92
CA GLY A 107 4.87 -28.32 -22.62
C GLY A 107 4.28 -29.21 -23.71
N ALA A 108 3.17 -28.77 -24.34
CA ALA A 108 2.51 -29.52 -25.41
C ALA A 108 3.37 -29.63 -26.69
N SER A 109 4.17 -28.63 -27.04
CA SER A 109 5.03 -28.69 -28.24
C SER A 109 6.22 -29.64 -28.13
N VAL A 110 6.59 -30.07 -26.92
CA VAL A 110 7.72 -30.99 -26.69
C VAL A 110 7.27 -32.46 -26.79
N ALA A 111 6.00 -32.74 -26.46
CA ALA A 111 5.44 -34.09 -26.55
C ALA A 111 5.28 -34.56 -28.02
N ASP A 112 4.89 -33.68 -28.94
CA ASP A 112 4.76 -34.02 -30.37
C ASP A 112 6.10 -34.15 -31.11
N ALA A 113 7.19 -33.62 -30.56
CA ALA A 113 8.51 -33.67 -31.20
C ALA A 113 9.25 -35.00 -30.95
N SER A 114 8.80 -35.84 -30.01
CA SER A 114 9.47 -37.11 -29.66
C SER A 114 8.95 -38.34 -30.43
N ALA A 115 7.95 -38.17 -31.33
CA ALA A 115 7.34 -39.29 -32.04
C ALA A 115 7.85 -39.53 -33.47
N ASN A 116 8.76 -38.69 -34.01
CA ASN A 116 9.13 -38.72 -35.44
C ASN A 116 10.64 -38.82 -35.73
N ASN A 117 11.42 -39.49 -34.88
CA ASN A 117 12.85 -39.71 -35.18
C ASN A 117 13.31 -41.15 -35.00
N GLU A 118 12.53 -42.10 -35.53
CA GLU A 118 12.96 -43.47 -35.81
C GLU A 118 12.57 -43.81 -37.24
N GLN A 119 13.44 -43.48 -38.20
CA GLN A 119 13.66 -44.14 -39.49
C GLN A 119 14.23 -43.14 -40.49
N ASN A 120 15.56 -43.16 -40.65
CA ASN A 120 16.23 -43.09 -41.95
C ASN A 120 17.75 -43.10 -41.75
N ASP A 121 18.27 -44.29 -41.41
CA ASP A 121 19.62 -44.67 -41.77
C ASP A 121 19.50 -45.72 -42.87
N GLU A 122 19.78 -45.33 -44.12
CA GLU A 122 20.52 -46.15 -45.07
C GLU A 122 20.68 -45.48 -46.45
N LYS A 123 21.92 -45.59 -46.96
CA LYS A 123 22.34 -45.59 -48.38
C LYS A 123 22.76 -44.28 -49.06
N LYS A 124 24.09 -44.10 -48.99
CA LYS A 124 25.06 -44.12 -50.12
C LYS A 124 25.03 -42.99 -51.16
N SER A 125 26.01 -42.10 -50.98
CA SER A 125 27.14 -41.80 -51.89
C SER A 125 26.94 -41.88 -53.42
N SER A 126 27.32 -40.76 -54.08
CA SER A 126 28.37 -40.66 -55.11
C SER A 126 27.96 -40.07 -56.48
N ILE A 127 28.76 -39.06 -56.91
CA ILE A 127 29.41 -38.95 -58.23
C ILE A 127 28.68 -38.25 -59.42
N ILE A 128 29.32 -37.12 -59.81
CA ILE A 128 29.64 -36.57 -61.16
C ILE A 128 28.73 -35.54 -61.86
N LYS A 129 29.45 -34.49 -62.29
CA LYS A 129 29.14 -33.32 -63.12
C LYS A 129 28.55 -33.66 -64.50
N HIS A 130 27.66 -32.81 -65.01
CA HIS A 130 27.65 -32.42 -66.42
C HIS A 130 27.12 -30.98 -66.63
N ARG A 131 27.41 -30.46 -67.82
CA ARG A 131 27.63 -29.06 -68.22
C ARG A 131 26.60 -28.63 -69.28
N SER A 132 26.21 -27.35 -69.23
CA SER A 132 25.72 -26.45 -70.31
C SER A 132 24.45 -26.80 -71.11
N ASN A 133 23.44 -25.92 -71.09
CA ASN A 133 23.21 -24.97 -72.19
C ASN A 133 22.13 -23.91 -71.89
N ARG A 134 22.25 -22.83 -72.66
CA ARG A 134 21.69 -21.47 -72.62
C ARG A 134 20.39 -21.32 -73.42
N SER A 135 19.54 -20.37 -72.98
CA SER A 135 18.66 -19.41 -73.71
C SER A 135 17.31 -19.29 -72.98
N GLU A 136 16.57 -18.20 -72.82
CA GLU A 136 16.60 -16.74 -73.10
C GLU A 136 15.42 -16.15 -72.26
N ASP A 137 15.50 -14.88 -71.83
CA ASP A 137 14.54 -14.11 -70.98
C ASP A 137 13.19 -13.83 -71.72
N PRO A 138 12.05 -13.32 -71.13
CA PRO A 138 12.01 -12.23 -70.15
C PRO A 138 10.87 -12.22 -69.08
N SER A 139 11.16 -11.47 -68.00
CA SER A 139 10.22 -10.69 -67.19
C SER A 139 9.12 -11.41 -66.38
N VAL A 140 9.37 -11.60 -65.08
CA VAL A 140 8.38 -11.36 -64.03
C VAL A 140 9.09 -10.74 -62.82
N THR A 141 8.88 -9.44 -62.60
CA THR A 141 9.16 -8.77 -61.33
C THR A 141 8.18 -9.27 -60.27
N THR A 142 8.48 -10.41 -59.66
CA THR A 142 7.87 -10.77 -58.38
C THR A 142 8.56 -9.99 -57.26
N PRO A 143 7.84 -9.23 -56.42
CA PRO A 143 8.44 -8.70 -55.20
C PRO A 143 8.82 -9.90 -54.33
N LEU A 144 10.10 -10.01 -53.98
CA LEU A 144 10.56 -10.88 -52.89
C LEU A 144 9.87 -10.41 -51.61
N THR A 145 8.65 -10.87 -51.38
CA THR A 145 8.05 -10.83 -50.05
C THR A 145 8.87 -11.84 -49.28
N ARG A 146 9.87 -11.35 -48.55
CA ARG A 146 10.71 -12.14 -47.66
C ARG A 146 9.79 -12.65 -46.55
N VAL A 147 9.06 -13.73 -46.81
CA VAL A 147 8.24 -14.42 -45.82
C VAL A 147 9.22 -14.88 -44.76
N LEU A 148 9.25 -14.17 -43.63
CA LEU A 148 9.99 -14.58 -42.46
C LEU A 148 9.50 -16.00 -42.12
N PRO A 149 10.40 -16.97 -41.93
CA PRO A 149 9.99 -18.31 -41.49
C PRO A 149 9.07 -18.19 -40.28
N ASP A 150 7.90 -18.83 -40.31
CA ASP A 150 6.90 -18.72 -39.24
C ASP A 150 7.50 -18.94 -37.83
N ARG A 151 8.49 -19.83 -37.73
CA ARG A 151 9.28 -20.09 -36.51
C ARG A 151 9.99 -18.86 -35.93
N LEU A 152 10.49 -17.94 -36.76
CA LEU A 152 11.16 -16.72 -36.29
C LEU A 152 10.13 -15.66 -35.85
N VAL A 153 8.97 -15.61 -36.51
CA VAL A 153 7.85 -14.72 -36.12
C VAL A 153 7.28 -15.17 -34.77
N GLU A 154 7.11 -16.48 -34.58
CA GLU A 154 6.60 -17.07 -33.34
C GLU A 154 7.57 -16.87 -32.17
N LYS A 155 8.87 -17.13 -32.36
CA LYS A 155 9.92 -16.88 -31.35
C LYS A 155 10.03 -15.40 -30.95
N THR A 156 9.77 -14.49 -31.88
CA THR A 156 9.75 -13.03 -31.60
C THR A 156 8.53 -12.64 -30.78
N ARG A 157 7.35 -13.20 -31.10
CA ARG A 157 6.10 -13.02 -30.33
C ARG A 157 6.18 -13.62 -28.92
N GLU A 158 6.83 -14.76 -28.75
CA GLU A 158 7.08 -15.38 -27.44
C GLU A 158 7.99 -14.52 -26.55
N LYS A 159 9.11 -14.03 -27.10
CA LYS A 159 9.98 -13.10 -26.36
C LYS A 159 9.23 -11.81 -25.98
N GLN A 160 8.40 -11.29 -26.88
CA GLN A 160 7.61 -10.09 -26.62
C GLN A 160 6.55 -10.30 -25.53
N THR A 161 5.85 -11.44 -25.55
CA THR A 161 4.87 -11.80 -24.51
C THR A 161 5.52 -12.05 -23.16
N GLN A 162 6.68 -12.72 -23.09
CA GLN A 162 7.44 -12.87 -21.85
C GLN A 162 7.87 -11.53 -21.24
N ARG A 163 8.33 -10.58 -22.08
CA ARG A 163 8.68 -9.22 -21.62
C ARG A 163 7.48 -8.46 -21.05
N ILE A 164 6.31 -8.59 -21.68
CA ILE A 164 5.06 -7.96 -21.18
C ILE A 164 4.66 -8.55 -19.82
N GLN A 165 4.74 -9.88 -19.67
CA GLN A 165 4.42 -10.54 -18.39
C GLN A 165 5.40 -10.15 -17.28
N TYR A 166 6.70 -10.03 -17.59
CA TYR A 166 7.71 -9.56 -16.65
C TYR A 166 7.43 -8.14 -16.16
N ARG A 167 7.08 -7.22 -17.08
CA ARG A 167 6.68 -5.84 -16.72
C ARG A 167 5.46 -5.83 -15.82
N LYS A 168 4.38 -6.53 -16.19
CA LYS A 168 3.15 -6.64 -15.37
C LYS A 168 3.41 -7.17 -13.96
N ARG A 169 4.30 -8.16 -13.81
CA ARG A 169 4.68 -8.69 -12.49
C ARG A 169 5.46 -7.65 -11.66
N ASN A 170 6.34 -6.88 -12.28
CA ASN A 170 7.08 -5.82 -11.57
C ASN A 170 6.19 -4.65 -11.19
N ASP A 171 5.27 -4.23 -12.05
CA ASP A 171 4.28 -3.19 -11.75
C ASP A 171 3.40 -3.63 -10.57
N LEU A 172 3.01 -4.91 -10.55
CA LEU A 172 2.28 -5.49 -9.43
C LEU A 172 3.12 -5.47 -8.14
N LYS A 173 4.41 -5.83 -8.20
CA LYS A 173 5.30 -5.74 -7.02
C LYS A 173 5.37 -4.32 -6.47
N LEU A 174 5.48 -3.31 -7.34
CA LEU A 174 5.47 -1.91 -6.94
C LEU A 174 4.12 -1.52 -6.29
N ALA A 175 3.01 -1.87 -6.92
CA ALA A 175 1.67 -1.59 -6.40
C ALA A 175 1.44 -2.21 -5.00
N PHE A 176 1.99 -3.39 -4.75
CA PHE A 176 1.99 -4.05 -3.45
C PHE A 176 2.83 -3.33 -2.41
N SER A 177 4.06 -2.90 -2.76
CA SER A 177 4.91 -2.13 -1.84
C SER A 177 4.25 -0.80 -1.45
N GLU A 178 3.65 -0.07 -2.40
CA GLU A 178 2.91 1.17 -2.11
C GLU A 178 1.67 0.93 -1.25
N PHE A 179 0.92 -0.13 -1.53
CA PHE A 179 -0.26 -0.47 -0.75
C PHE A 179 0.11 -0.85 0.68
N TYR A 180 1.15 -1.67 0.85
CA TYR A 180 1.68 -2.05 2.15
C TYR A 180 2.12 -0.82 2.96
N LEU A 181 2.84 0.12 2.34
CA LEU A 181 3.19 1.39 2.98
C LEU A 181 1.95 2.15 3.44
N MET A 182 0.91 2.25 2.61
CA MET A 182 -0.34 2.93 3.00
C MET A 182 -1.00 2.30 4.24
N LEU A 183 -1.02 0.96 4.32
CA LEU A 183 -1.55 0.25 5.49
C LEU A 183 -0.74 0.54 6.76
N VAL A 184 0.60 0.55 6.67
CA VAL A 184 1.49 0.89 7.79
C VAL A 184 1.26 2.33 8.25
N LEU A 185 1.12 3.28 7.32
CA LEU A 185 0.80 4.67 7.66
C LEU A 185 -0.56 4.77 8.37
N LEU A 186 -1.57 4.01 7.92
CA LEU A 186 -2.88 3.97 8.55
C LEU A 186 -2.84 3.36 9.96
N GLN A 187 -2.04 2.32 10.18
CA GLN A 187 -1.81 1.74 11.50
C GLN A 187 -1.11 2.73 12.45
N ASN A 188 -0.11 3.47 11.95
CA ASN A 188 0.56 4.53 12.70
C ASN A 188 -0.42 5.67 13.04
N TYR A 189 -1.27 6.05 12.10
CA TYR A 189 -2.34 7.04 12.31
C TYR A 189 -3.25 6.64 13.48
N GLN A 190 -3.75 5.39 13.52
CA GLN A 190 -4.54 4.91 14.66
C GLN A 190 -3.78 5.04 15.99
N THR A 191 -2.52 4.59 15.99
CA THR A 191 -1.68 4.53 17.20
C THR A 191 -1.37 5.91 17.76
N LEU A 192 -0.99 6.86 16.90
CA LEU A 192 -0.66 8.23 17.30
C LEU A 192 -1.88 8.98 17.82
N ASN A 193 -3.02 8.87 17.14
CA ASN A 193 -4.25 9.53 17.56
C ASN A 193 -4.77 8.99 18.90
N PHE A 194 -4.82 7.66 19.05
CA PHE A 194 -5.21 7.05 20.32
C PHE A 194 -4.29 7.48 21.47
N THR A 195 -2.98 7.46 21.24
CA THR A 195 -1.99 7.92 22.23
C THR A 195 -2.17 9.41 22.55
N GLY A 196 -2.51 10.22 21.56
CA GLY A 196 -2.81 11.64 21.71
C GLY A 196 -4.00 11.89 22.64
N PHE A 197 -5.14 11.25 22.38
CA PHE A 197 -6.31 11.31 23.26
C PHE A 197 -5.98 10.87 24.68
N ARG A 198 -5.33 9.72 24.84
CA ARG A 198 -4.94 9.21 26.16
C ARG A 198 -4.09 10.21 26.93
N LYS A 199 -3.14 10.88 26.26
CA LYS A 199 -2.23 11.85 26.89
C LYS A 199 -2.90 13.19 27.18
N ILE A 200 -3.76 13.70 26.29
CA ILE A 200 -4.43 14.98 26.51
C ILE A 200 -5.50 14.88 27.60
N LEU A 201 -6.26 13.78 27.63
CA LEU A 201 -7.24 13.50 28.68
C LEU A 201 -6.56 13.29 30.04
N LYS A 202 -5.43 12.58 30.09
CA LYS A 202 -4.62 12.49 31.31
C LYS A 202 -4.04 13.84 31.75
N LYS A 203 -3.75 14.74 30.80
CA LYS A 203 -3.30 16.11 31.12
C LYS A 203 -4.43 16.92 31.74
N HIS A 204 -5.63 16.86 31.17
CA HIS A 204 -6.83 17.46 31.73
C HIS A 204 -7.03 17.03 33.20
N ASP A 205 -7.05 15.73 33.46
CA ASP A 205 -7.23 15.17 34.81
C ASP A 205 -6.17 15.66 35.79
N LYS A 206 -4.91 15.74 35.34
CA LYS A 206 -3.82 16.25 36.17
C LYS A 206 -3.96 17.73 36.48
N LEU A 207 -4.41 18.55 35.53
CA LEU A 207 -4.51 20.00 35.70
C LEU A 207 -5.70 20.39 36.55
N PHE A 208 -6.84 19.71 36.37
CA PHE A 208 -8.09 20.03 37.06
C PHE A 208 -8.34 19.17 38.29
N GLN A 209 -7.44 18.21 38.58
CA GLN A 209 -7.50 17.28 39.71
C GLN A 209 -8.82 16.48 39.72
N THR A 210 -9.16 15.89 38.57
CA THR A 210 -10.41 15.17 38.35
C THR A 210 -10.15 13.83 37.66
N MET A 211 -11.18 12.99 37.54
CA MET A 211 -11.16 11.70 36.82
C MET A 211 -12.02 11.72 35.54
N ARG A 212 -12.68 12.85 35.24
CA ARG A 212 -13.63 12.97 34.12
C ARG A 212 -13.00 12.70 32.76
N GLY A 213 -11.73 13.05 32.55
CA GLY A 213 -11.02 12.78 31.30
C GLY A 213 -10.77 11.29 31.08
N GLU A 214 -10.42 10.55 32.13
CA GLU A 214 -10.33 9.09 32.10
C GLU A 214 -11.69 8.43 31.82
N GLU A 215 -12.75 8.85 32.50
CA GLU A 215 -14.10 8.35 32.28
C GLU A 215 -14.56 8.61 30.83
N TRP A 216 -14.37 9.84 30.35
CA TRP A 216 -14.69 10.22 28.98
C TRP A 216 -13.90 9.39 27.97
N ARG A 217 -12.60 9.14 28.22
CA ARG A 217 -11.76 8.27 27.36
C ARG A 217 -12.34 6.87 27.25
N LYS A 218 -12.67 6.24 28.39
CA LYS A 218 -13.21 4.87 28.44
C LYS A 218 -14.51 4.77 27.66
N LEU A 219 -15.38 5.78 27.79
CA LEU A 219 -16.68 5.79 27.14
C LEU A 219 -16.57 6.02 25.62
N HIS A 220 -15.72 6.96 25.17
CA HIS A 220 -15.74 7.43 23.78
C HIS A 220 -14.55 7.01 22.92
N ILE A 221 -13.37 6.79 23.51
CA ILE A 221 -12.12 6.55 22.76
C ILE A 221 -11.70 5.09 22.81
N ASP A 222 -11.79 4.44 23.97
CA ASP A 222 -11.37 3.04 24.12
C ASP A 222 -12.29 2.08 23.31
N SER A 223 -13.53 2.51 23.01
CA SER A 223 -14.50 1.81 22.17
C SER A 223 -14.54 2.32 20.72
N ALA A 224 -13.81 3.39 20.38
CA ALA A 224 -13.94 4.06 19.09
C ALA A 224 -13.55 3.14 17.91
N PRO A 225 -14.27 3.19 16.77
CA PRO A 225 -13.95 2.37 15.60
C PRO A 225 -12.52 2.53 15.08
N PHE A 226 -11.98 3.76 15.12
CA PHE A 226 -10.59 4.01 14.72
C PHE A 226 -9.56 3.31 15.63
N HIS A 227 -9.93 2.95 16.86
CA HIS A 227 -9.04 2.28 17.80
C HIS A 227 -9.25 0.76 17.82
N THR A 228 -10.50 0.32 17.82
CA THR A 228 -10.87 -1.10 18.01
C THR A 228 -10.74 -1.93 16.75
N SER A 229 -10.81 -1.32 15.56
CA SER A 229 -10.75 -2.03 14.29
C SER A 229 -9.42 -2.76 14.09
N LYS A 230 -9.49 -4.10 13.94
CA LYS A 230 -8.37 -4.99 13.60
C LYS A 230 -8.18 -5.18 12.11
N ARG A 231 -8.97 -4.52 11.27
CA ARG A 231 -9.01 -4.79 9.83
C ARG A 231 -7.71 -4.38 9.12
N VAL A 232 -7.06 -3.30 9.56
CA VAL A 232 -5.77 -2.87 9.01
C VAL A 232 -4.68 -3.91 9.29
N GLU A 233 -4.60 -4.41 10.52
CA GLU A 233 -3.66 -5.46 10.92
C GLU A 233 -3.86 -6.74 10.12
N GLN A 234 -5.12 -7.16 9.93
CA GLN A 234 -5.46 -8.29 9.07
C GLN A 234 -5.03 -8.06 7.62
N LEU A 235 -5.30 -6.88 7.05
CA LEU A 235 -4.88 -6.56 5.68
C LEU A 235 -3.36 -6.57 5.51
N ILE A 236 -2.61 -6.09 6.50
CA ILE A 236 -1.15 -6.16 6.49
C ILE A 236 -0.69 -7.62 6.38
N ASN A 237 -1.23 -8.51 7.23
CA ASN A 237 -0.90 -9.93 7.23
C ASN A 237 -1.31 -10.62 5.92
N ASP A 238 -2.50 -10.31 5.40
CA ASP A 238 -3.01 -10.83 4.12
C ASP A 238 -2.09 -10.44 2.96
N VAL A 239 -1.63 -9.17 2.93
CA VAL A 239 -0.69 -8.65 1.94
C VAL A 239 0.67 -9.33 2.04
N GLU A 240 1.24 -9.47 3.26
CA GLU A 240 2.51 -10.16 3.47
C GLU A 240 2.46 -11.60 2.94
N THR A 241 1.38 -12.31 3.28
CA THR A 241 1.17 -13.72 2.89
C THR A 241 1.06 -13.83 1.37
N LEU A 242 0.13 -13.09 0.75
CA LEU A 242 -0.09 -13.15 -0.69
C LEU A 242 1.17 -12.74 -1.48
N TYR A 243 1.88 -11.70 -1.05
CA TYR A 243 3.11 -11.26 -1.71
C TYR A 243 4.21 -12.32 -1.62
N THR A 244 4.41 -12.90 -0.44
CA THR A 244 5.43 -13.92 -0.21
C THR A 244 5.19 -15.14 -1.11
N ASP A 245 3.96 -15.66 -1.10
CA ASP A 245 3.62 -16.89 -1.80
C ASP A 245 3.63 -16.71 -3.32
N THR A 246 3.06 -15.62 -3.83
CA THR A 246 2.83 -15.45 -5.28
C THR A 246 3.95 -14.68 -6.00
N LEU A 247 4.58 -13.71 -5.33
CA LEU A 247 5.54 -12.78 -5.92
C LEU A 247 7.01 -13.08 -5.59
N GLU A 248 7.27 -13.77 -4.48
CA GLU A 248 8.62 -14.21 -4.07
C GLU A 248 8.76 -15.74 -3.90
N SER A 249 7.75 -16.51 -4.30
CA SER A 249 7.81 -17.99 -4.33
C SER A 249 8.08 -18.63 -2.95
N GLY A 250 7.54 -18.04 -1.88
CA GLY A 250 7.69 -18.52 -0.50
C GLY A 250 8.89 -17.94 0.26
N ASP A 251 9.76 -17.16 -0.40
CA ASP A 251 10.90 -16.52 0.27
C ASP A 251 10.44 -15.28 1.06
N ARG A 252 10.11 -15.50 2.34
CA ARG A 252 9.64 -14.46 3.26
C ARG A 252 10.69 -13.37 3.49
N GLU A 253 11.96 -13.71 3.60
CA GLU A 253 13.00 -12.72 3.89
C GLU A 253 13.13 -11.71 2.76
N ARG A 254 13.15 -12.21 1.52
CA ARG A 254 13.16 -11.39 0.31
C ARG A 254 11.86 -10.59 0.13
N ALA A 255 10.71 -11.17 0.47
CA ALA A 255 9.42 -10.48 0.46
C ALA A 255 9.41 -9.29 1.43
N MET A 256 9.79 -9.52 2.68
CA MET A 256 9.80 -8.47 3.70
C MET A 256 10.83 -7.39 3.37
N LYS A 257 11.98 -7.72 2.78
CA LYS A 257 12.96 -6.72 2.31
C LYS A 257 12.41 -5.81 1.20
N ARG A 258 11.44 -6.27 0.41
CA ARG A 258 10.81 -5.50 -0.68
C ARG A 258 9.55 -4.76 -0.26
N LEU A 259 8.81 -5.31 0.71
CA LEU A 259 7.60 -4.69 1.26
C LEU A 259 7.93 -3.63 2.32
N ARG A 260 8.87 -3.95 3.22
CA ARG A 260 9.28 -3.03 4.28
C ARG A 260 10.21 -1.99 3.69
N VAL A 261 9.78 -0.74 3.75
CA VAL A 261 10.66 0.41 3.66
C VAL A 261 11.57 0.39 4.89
N PRO A 262 12.87 0.78 4.79
CA PRO A 262 13.72 0.94 5.97
C PRO A 262 13.02 1.77 7.05
N PRO A 263 13.32 1.55 8.34
CA PRO A 263 12.62 2.19 9.45
C PRO A 263 12.50 3.69 9.19
N LEU A 264 11.28 4.23 9.31
CA LEU A 264 10.99 5.67 9.20
C LEU A 264 11.75 6.51 10.25
N GLU A 265 12.48 5.86 11.16
CA GLU A 265 13.31 6.41 12.23
C GLU A 265 14.68 6.92 11.74
N GLU A 266 15.17 6.47 10.58
CA GLU A 266 16.41 7.01 9.99
C GLU A 266 16.11 8.28 9.19
N LYS A 267 16.48 9.44 9.78
CA LYS A 267 16.46 10.80 9.21
C LYS A 267 16.09 10.86 7.73
N GLN A 268 14.83 11.16 7.44
CA GLN A 268 14.41 11.45 6.07
C GLN A 268 15.18 12.67 5.55
N SER A 269 15.95 12.49 4.46
CA SER A 269 16.50 13.61 3.71
C SER A 269 15.35 14.33 2.97
N PRO A 270 15.46 15.64 2.67
CA PRO A 270 14.34 16.48 2.24
C PRO A 270 13.72 16.17 0.87
N SER A 271 14.11 15.08 0.20
CA SER A 271 13.83 14.85 -1.23
C SER A 271 12.87 13.70 -1.53
N VAL A 272 12.19 13.12 -0.55
CA VAL A 272 11.11 12.15 -0.81
C VAL A 272 9.79 12.89 -1.03
N THR A 273 9.74 13.66 -2.12
CA THR A 273 8.49 14.30 -2.58
C THR A 273 7.60 13.23 -3.22
N PHE A 274 6.60 12.80 -2.45
CA PHE A 274 5.55 11.87 -2.83
C PHE A 274 4.71 12.44 -4.00
N ARG A 275 4.72 11.75 -5.15
CA ARG A 275 3.80 12.03 -6.26
C ARG A 275 2.59 11.11 -6.17
N VAL A 276 1.63 11.45 -5.32
CA VAL A 276 0.26 10.94 -5.50
C VAL A 276 -0.42 11.80 -6.55
N GLY A 277 -0.52 11.25 -7.75
CA GLY A 277 -1.19 11.90 -8.85
C GLY A 277 -1.13 11.10 -10.15
N LEU A 278 -2.29 10.58 -10.53
CA LEU A 278 -2.72 10.34 -11.91
C LEU A 278 -2.27 9.03 -12.61
N PHE A 279 -3.02 7.96 -12.39
CA PHE A 279 -3.36 7.00 -13.47
C PHE A 279 -4.81 6.51 -13.30
N ILE A 280 -5.75 7.38 -13.67
CA ILE A 280 -7.12 7.00 -14.05
C ILE A 280 -7.20 7.20 -15.57
N GLY A 281 -7.51 6.11 -16.29
CA GLY A 281 -8.26 6.12 -17.55
C GLY A 281 -7.50 6.48 -18.84
N LYS A 282 -7.10 5.46 -19.60
CA LYS A 282 -7.39 5.35 -21.05
C LYS A 282 -7.57 3.88 -21.43
N ASN A 283 -8.82 3.47 -21.59
CA ASN A 283 -9.37 2.77 -22.75
C ASN A 283 -10.90 2.85 -22.66
#